data_AF-A0A942PKG2-F1
#
_entry.id   AF-A0A942PKG2-F1
#
_cell.length_a   1.000
_cell.length_b   1.000
_cell.length_c   1.000
_cell.angle_alpha   90.00
_cell.angle_beta   90.00
_cell.angle_gamma   90.00
#
_symmetry.space_group_name_H-M   'P 1'
#
loop_
_entity.id
_entity.type
_entity.pdbx_description
1 polymer ?
#
loop_
_entity_poly.entity_id
_entity_poly.type
_entity_poly.pdbx_seq_one_letter_code
_entity_poly.pdbx_strand_id
1 'polypeptide(L)'
;MKINRIFQALAITACYGLFNCSALQAAHPSSLSFQAEEQIFYKQIEDLIAKDQKRLQELQERAYSRKKVPMWSHKVELEQAIITLDVKKVLYANFKNTLSIESSLVREKLLSLMRKDNITMSDLAELQALTEREKQRLREEKAQTEAQKPAGGVESAK
;
A
#
# COMPACT_ATOMS: atom_id res chain seq x y z
N MET A 1 -57.24 -4.47 -2.90
CA MET A 1 -56.87 -4.71 -4.32
C MET A 1 -57.29 -3.51 -5.14
N LYS A 2 -56.32 -2.81 -5.75
CA LYS A 2 -56.58 -1.75 -6.75
C LYS A 2 -55.47 -1.82 -7.80
N ILE A 3 -55.88 -2.14 -9.02
CA ILE A 3 -55.12 -2.08 -10.26
C ILE A 3 -55.34 -0.68 -10.82
N ASN A 4 -54.30 -0.01 -11.33
CA ASN A 4 -54.39 0.65 -12.63
C ASN A 4 -53.03 1.04 -13.20
N ARG A 5 -52.96 0.89 -14.51
CA ARG A 5 -51.81 0.89 -15.40
C ARG A 5 -52.05 2.00 -16.45
N ILE A 6 -50.95 2.60 -16.94
CA ILE A 6 -50.75 3.17 -18.29
C ILE A 6 -51.26 4.60 -18.57
N PHE A 7 -50.36 5.47 -19.05
CA PHE A 7 -50.37 6.27 -20.32
C PHE A 7 -49.19 7.29 -20.26
N GLN A 8 -48.06 7.04 -20.95
CA GLN A 8 -47.64 7.48 -22.31
C GLN A 8 -47.37 8.98 -22.52
N ALA A 9 -46.13 9.30 -22.95
CA ALA A 9 -45.70 10.25 -24.00
C ALA A 9 -44.18 10.53 -23.80
N LEU A 10 -43.21 9.90 -24.49
CA LEU A 10 -42.74 10.10 -25.87
C LEU A 10 -42.34 11.55 -26.23
N ALA A 11 -41.04 11.83 -26.20
CA ALA A 11 -40.35 12.73 -27.14
C ALA A 11 -38.84 12.44 -27.15
N ILE A 12 -38.42 11.74 -28.20
CA ILE A 12 -37.04 11.66 -28.72
C ILE A 12 -36.74 13.03 -29.38
N THR A 13 -35.50 13.54 -29.31
CA THR A 13 -34.72 14.02 -30.47
C THR A 13 -33.34 14.53 -30.07
N ALA A 14 -32.34 13.82 -30.61
CA ALA A 14 -30.99 14.19 -31.00
C ALA A 14 -30.43 15.58 -30.63
N CYS A 15 -29.26 15.56 -29.99
CA CYS A 15 -28.15 16.40 -30.42
C CYS A 15 -26.91 15.51 -30.60
N TYR A 16 -26.54 15.38 -31.87
CA TYR A 16 -25.25 14.92 -32.32
C TYR A 16 -24.16 15.80 -31.74
N GLY A 17 -23.29 15.21 -30.93
CA GLY A 17 -21.98 15.75 -30.60
C GLY A 17 -20.97 14.66 -30.90
N LEU A 18 -20.46 14.66 -32.13
CA LEU A 18 -19.29 13.90 -32.53
C LEU A 18 -18.12 14.28 -31.61
N PHE A 19 -17.90 13.50 -30.56
CA PHE A 19 -16.63 13.53 -29.83
C PHE A 19 -15.84 12.28 -30.20
N ASN A 20 -15.03 12.49 -31.24
CA ASN A 20 -13.80 11.78 -31.59
C ASN A 20 -13.46 10.55 -30.73
N CYS A 21 -13.56 9.37 -31.36
CA CYS A 21 -12.66 8.25 -31.09
C CYS A 21 -11.22 8.70 -31.35
N SER A 22 -10.47 9.10 -30.32
CA SER A 22 -9.00 9.12 -30.31
C SER A 22 -8.47 9.28 -28.88
N ALA A 23 -8.78 8.32 -28.03
CA ALA A 23 -7.93 7.93 -26.91
C ALA A 23 -8.35 6.54 -26.48
N LEU A 24 -8.09 5.55 -27.34
CA LEU A 24 -7.83 4.20 -26.86
C LEU A 24 -6.48 4.28 -26.14
N GLN A 25 -6.45 4.95 -24.99
CA GLN A 25 -5.38 4.82 -24.03
C GLN A 25 -5.44 3.33 -23.69
N ALA A 26 -4.43 2.59 -24.12
CA ALA A 26 -4.18 1.27 -23.59
C ALA A 26 -4.08 1.44 -22.07
N ALA A 27 -5.20 1.23 -21.38
CA ALA A 27 -5.23 1.10 -19.95
C ALA A 27 -4.38 -0.15 -19.71
N HIS A 28 -3.12 0.05 -19.35
CA HIS A 28 -2.22 -1.03 -18.98
C HIS A 28 -2.92 -1.80 -17.86
N PRO A 29 -3.44 -3.02 -18.10
CA PRO A 29 -4.17 -3.78 -17.08
C PRO A 29 -3.30 -4.04 -15.85
N SER A 30 -1.97 -4.01 -16.05
CA SER A 30 -0.92 -4.10 -15.02
C SER A 30 -0.95 -2.96 -13.99
N SER A 31 -1.45 -1.77 -14.34
CA SER A 31 -1.45 -0.60 -13.44
C SER A 31 -2.60 -0.65 -12.42
N LEU A 32 -3.77 -1.13 -12.83
CA LEU A 32 -4.93 -1.33 -11.96
C LEU A 32 -4.71 -2.49 -10.98
N SER A 33 -4.08 -3.58 -11.44
CA SER A 33 -3.73 -4.70 -10.55
C SER A 33 -2.72 -4.29 -9.49
N PHE A 34 -1.68 -3.53 -9.89
CA PHE A 34 -0.67 -3.02 -8.97
C PHE A 34 -1.27 -2.11 -7.89
N GLN A 35 -2.14 -1.17 -8.27
CA GLN A 35 -2.74 -0.23 -7.33
C GLN A 35 -3.67 -0.94 -6.32
N ALA A 36 -4.37 -1.98 -6.74
CA ALA A 36 -5.18 -2.82 -5.85
C ALA A 36 -4.31 -3.63 -4.87
N GLU A 37 -3.21 -4.23 -5.35
CA GLU A 37 -2.25 -4.95 -4.50
C GLU A 37 -1.59 -4.03 -3.47
N GLU A 38 -1.23 -2.81 -3.86
CA GLU A 38 -0.65 -1.81 -2.98
C GLU A 38 -1.62 -1.41 -1.86
N GLN A 39 -2.89 -1.18 -2.18
CA GLN A 39 -3.93 -0.89 -1.18
C GLN A 39 -4.13 -2.05 -0.20
N ILE A 40 -4.17 -3.29 -0.71
CA ILE A 40 -4.24 -4.49 0.13
C ILE A 40 -3.04 -4.56 1.08
N PHE A 41 -1.85 -4.31 0.55
CA PHE A 41 -0.61 -4.30 1.33
C PHE A 41 -0.66 -3.25 2.47
N TYR A 42 -1.03 -2.01 2.18
CA TYR A 42 -1.13 -0.98 3.22
C TYR A 42 -2.17 -1.32 4.28
N LYS A 43 -3.31 -1.85 3.86
CA LYS A 43 -4.34 -2.29 4.80
C LYS A 43 -3.84 -3.40 5.73
N GLN A 44 -3.11 -4.38 5.21
CA GLN A 44 -2.51 -5.45 6.03
C GLN A 44 -1.53 -4.90 7.07
N ILE A 45 -0.73 -3.91 6.70
CA ILE A 45 0.22 -3.23 7.60
C ILE A 45 -0.54 -2.46 8.69
N GLU A 46 -1.57 -1.71 8.32
CA GLU A 46 -2.40 -0.94 9.24
C GLU A 46 -3.14 -1.86 10.22
N ASP A 47 -3.69 -2.99 9.75
CA ASP A 47 -4.34 -3.99 10.60
C ASP A 47 -3.35 -4.60 11.62
N LEU A 48 -2.11 -4.86 11.22
CA LEU A 48 -1.06 -5.35 12.12
C LEU A 48 -0.68 -4.29 13.17
N ILE A 49 -0.52 -3.03 12.78
CA ILE A 49 -0.24 -1.93 13.71
C ILE A 49 -1.39 -1.75 14.69
N ALA A 50 -2.64 -1.80 14.23
CA ALA A 50 -3.82 -1.70 15.09
C ALA A 50 -3.90 -2.86 16.09
N LYS A 51 -3.57 -4.09 15.65
CA LYS A 51 -3.48 -5.26 16.52
C LYS A 51 -2.41 -5.08 17.60
N ASP A 52 -1.23 -4.59 17.24
CA ASP A 52 -0.14 -4.35 18.19
C ASP A 52 -0.45 -3.20 19.16
N GLN A 53 -1.15 -2.15 18.70
CA GLN A 53 -1.67 -1.08 19.57
C GLN A 53 -2.65 -1.62 20.60
N LYS A 54 -3.57 -2.49 20.20
CA LYS A 54 -4.50 -3.14 21.13
C LYS A 54 -3.76 -4.00 22.15
N ARG A 55 -2.80 -4.82 21.71
CA ARG A 55 -1.94 -5.62 22.62
C ARG A 55 -1.20 -4.72 23.61
N LEU A 56 -0.70 -3.58 23.16
CA LEU A 56 0.01 -2.63 24.02
C LEU A 56 -0.89 -2.10 25.15
N GLN A 57 -2.14 -1.77 24.85
CA GLN A 57 -3.12 -1.34 25.86
C GLN A 57 -3.35 -2.43 26.91
N GLU A 58 -3.53 -3.68 26.47
CA GLU A 58 -3.71 -4.82 27.38
C GLU A 58 -2.48 -5.06 28.27
N LEU A 59 -1.27 -4.90 27.72
CA LEU A 59 -0.02 -5.01 28.47
C LEU A 59 0.15 -3.86 29.47
N GLN A 60 -0.25 -2.64 29.08
CA GLN A 60 -0.22 -1.48 29.97
C GLN A 60 -1.17 -1.66 31.15
N GLU A 61 -2.40 -2.11 30.90
CA GLU A 61 -3.34 -2.46 31.96
C GLU A 61 -2.80 -3.54 32.89
N ARG A 62 -2.12 -4.55 32.35
CA ARG A 62 -1.51 -5.63 33.14
C ARG A 62 -0.32 -5.16 33.98
N ALA A 63 0.55 -4.33 33.41
CA ALA A 63 1.75 -3.82 34.06
C ALA A 63 1.44 -2.80 35.17
N TYR A 64 0.38 -2.02 35.01
CA TYR A 64 -0.02 -0.96 35.94
C TYR A 64 -1.34 -1.23 36.68
N SER A 65 -1.84 -2.47 36.62
CA SER A 65 -3.07 -2.85 37.31
C SER A 65 -2.95 -2.60 38.81
N ARG A 66 -3.90 -1.86 39.39
CA ARG A 66 -3.99 -1.73 40.85
C ARG A 66 -4.57 -2.99 41.53
N LYS A 67 -5.12 -3.92 40.74
CA LYS A 67 -5.77 -5.15 41.23
C LYS A 67 -4.82 -6.32 41.45
N LYS A 68 -3.61 -6.27 40.87
CA LYS A 68 -2.61 -7.34 40.94
C LYS A 68 -1.24 -6.73 41.24
N VAL A 69 -0.38 -7.46 41.95
CA VAL A 69 1.00 -7.00 42.18
C VAL A 69 1.73 -6.97 40.82
N PRO A 70 2.33 -5.84 40.43
CA PRO A 70 3.05 -5.75 39.17
C PRO A 70 4.32 -6.60 39.21
N MET A 71 4.48 -7.49 38.22
CA MET A 71 5.71 -8.27 38.05
C MET A 71 6.69 -7.54 37.12
N TRP A 72 7.98 -7.62 37.42
CA TRP A 72 9.03 -7.02 36.57
C TRP A 72 8.96 -7.52 35.12
N SER A 73 8.65 -8.80 34.92
CA SER A 73 8.47 -9.40 33.59
C SER A 73 7.38 -8.71 32.77
N HIS A 74 6.29 -8.25 33.38
CA HIS A 74 5.23 -7.50 32.66
C HIS A 74 5.71 -6.13 32.19
N LYS A 75 6.61 -5.49 32.94
CA LYS A 75 7.20 -4.19 32.54
C LYS A 75 8.16 -4.38 31.36
N VAL A 76 9.01 -5.40 31.42
CA VAL A 76 9.92 -5.73 30.30
C VAL A 76 9.13 -6.10 29.04
N GLU A 77 8.06 -6.89 29.17
CA GLU A 77 7.20 -7.20 28.02
C GLU A 77 6.53 -5.95 27.43
N LEU A 78 6.06 -5.04 28.30
CA LEU A 78 5.49 -3.76 27.87
C LEU A 78 6.52 -2.90 27.14
N GLU A 79 7.72 -2.73 27.70
CA GLU A 79 8.80 -1.95 27.08
C GLU A 79 9.18 -2.50 25.70
N GLN A 80 9.32 -3.83 25.60
CA GLN A 80 9.60 -4.48 24.33
C GLN A 80 8.47 -4.25 23.31
N ALA A 81 7.21 -4.33 23.74
CA ALA A 81 6.07 -4.08 22.87
C ALA A 81 6.00 -2.63 22.38
N ILE A 82 6.36 -1.66 23.23
CA ILE A 82 6.48 -0.23 22.85
C ILE A 82 7.53 -0.08 21.75
N ILE A 83 8.74 -0.58 21.99
CA ILE A 83 9.86 -0.47 21.05
C ILE A 83 9.49 -1.12 19.70
N THR A 84 8.97 -2.35 19.73
CA THR A 84 8.57 -3.06 18.50
C THR A 84 7.50 -2.29 17.74
N LEU A 85 6.47 -1.75 18.42
CA LEU A 85 5.42 -0.98 17.76
C LEU A 85 5.97 0.30 17.12
N ASP A 86 6.87 1.01 17.80
CA ASP A 86 7.47 2.23 17.26
C ASP A 86 8.34 1.94 16.04
N VAL A 87 9.14 0.86 16.06
CA VAL A 87 9.89 0.41 14.89
C VAL A 87 8.94 0.11 13.72
N LYS A 88 7.84 -0.60 13.96
CA LYS A 88 6.83 -0.92 12.93
C LYS A 88 6.19 0.34 12.34
N LYS A 89 5.86 1.34 13.15
CA LYS A 89 5.32 2.63 12.67
C LYS A 89 6.34 3.40 11.83
N VAL A 90 7.60 3.43 12.26
CA VAL A 90 8.68 4.10 11.53
C VAL A 90 8.92 3.40 10.19
N LEU A 91 8.97 2.08 10.17
CA LEU A 91 9.07 1.30 8.93
C LEU A 91 7.90 1.61 7.99
N TYR A 92 6.66 1.60 8.50
CA TYR A 92 5.51 1.94 7.67
C TYR A 92 5.61 3.36 7.09
N ALA A 93 5.94 4.35 7.92
CA ALA A 93 6.09 5.74 7.48
C ALA A 93 7.19 5.92 6.44
N ASN A 94 8.32 5.22 6.59
CA ASN A 94 9.46 5.30 5.67
C ASN A 94 9.19 4.67 4.31
N PHE A 95 8.30 3.70 4.23
CA PHE A 95 8.01 2.98 2.99
C PHE A 95 6.71 3.43 2.31
N LYS A 96 5.76 4.02 3.04
CA LYS A 96 4.50 4.50 2.50
C LYS A 96 4.74 5.49 1.35
N ASN A 97 4.11 5.24 0.21
CA ASN A 97 4.20 6.06 -1.01
C ASN A 97 5.63 6.18 -1.56
N THR A 98 6.50 5.19 -1.33
CA THR A 98 7.85 5.17 -1.91
C THR A 98 7.94 4.25 -3.12
N LEU A 99 8.84 4.58 -4.06
CA LEU A 99 9.13 3.73 -5.23
C LEU A 99 9.52 2.30 -4.85
N SER A 100 10.12 2.11 -3.67
CA SER A 100 10.53 0.79 -3.18
C SER A 100 9.33 -0.16 -2.99
N ILE A 101 8.14 0.37 -2.71
CA ILE A 101 6.91 -0.42 -2.59
C ILE A 101 6.43 -0.94 -3.95
N GLU A 102 6.91 -0.41 -5.08
CA GLU A 102 6.64 -0.99 -6.40
C GLU A 102 7.16 -2.44 -6.50
N SER A 103 8.26 -2.75 -5.80
CA SER A 103 8.80 -4.11 -5.71
C SER A 103 7.96 -5.01 -4.79
N SER A 104 7.46 -6.12 -5.33
CA SER A 104 6.78 -7.15 -4.55
C SER A 104 7.68 -7.78 -3.48
N LEU A 105 8.98 -7.94 -3.77
CA LEU A 105 9.95 -8.48 -2.82
C LEU A 105 10.11 -7.58 -1.59
N VAL A 106 10.14 -6.27 -1.80
CA VAL A 106 10.19 -5.29 -0.71
C VAL A 106 8.89 -5.35 0.11
N ARG A 107 7.72 -5.40 -0.55
CA ARG A 107 6.42 -5.55 0.13
C ARG A 107 6.37 -6.82 1.00
N GLU A 108 6.80 -7.96 0.46
CA GLU A 108 6.81 -9.24 1.17
C GLU A 108 7.77 -9.23 2.36
N LYS A 109 8.99 -8.71 2.19
CA LYS A 109 9.97 -8.62 3.28
C LYS A 109 9.47 -7.68 4.37
N LEU A 110 8.95 -6.51 4.01
CA LEU A 110 8.38 -5.56 4.96
C LEU A 110 7.19 -6.19 5.72
N LEU A 111 6.26 -6.84 5.03
CA LEU A 111 5.13 -7.51 5.67
C LEU A 111 5.59 -8.64 6.60
N SER A 112 6.63 -9.39 6.23
CA SER A 112 7.25 -10.41 7.08
C SER A 112 7.81 -9.80 8.38
N LEU A 113 8.57 -8.70 8.29
CA LEU A 113 9.10 -8.00 9.46
C LEU A 113 7.99 -7.48 10.38
N MET A 114 6.90 -6.98 9.79
CA MET A 114 5.77 -6.43 10.54
C MET A 114 5.00 -7.51 11.31
N ARG A 115 5.16 -8.78 10.95
CA ARG A 115 4.59 -9.93 11.69
C ARG A 115 5.50 -10.42 12.82
N LYS A 116 6.76 -10.01 12.89
CA LYS A 116 7.69 -10.44 13.95
C LYS A 116 7.35 -9.77 15.28
N ASP A 117 7.56 -10.50 16.37
CA ASP A 117 7.47 -9.98 17.75
C ASP A 117 8.70 -9.14 18.12
N ASN A 118 9.84 -9.42 17.50
CA ASN A 118 11.08 -8.67 17.67
C ASN A 118 11.74 -8.45 16.30
N ILE A 119 12.15 -7.21 16.05
CA ILE A 119 12.83 -6.78 14.82
C ILE A 119 14.27 -6.43 15.21
N THR A 120 15.23 -7.17 14.66
CA THR A 120 16.65 -7.00 14.97
C THR A 120 17.32 -6.02 14.02
N MET A 121 18.52 -5.55 14.35
CA MET A 121 19.32 -4.74 13.42
C MET A 121 19.69 -5.50 12.13
N SER A 122 19.89 -6.82 12.21
CA SER A 122 20.11 -7.66 11.02
C SER A 122 18.91 -7.64 10.09
N ASP A 123 17.70 -7.74 10.65
CA ASP A 123 16.46 -7.66 9.87
C ASP A 123 16.34 -6.34 9.11
N LEU A 124 16.69 -5.23 9.76
CA LEU A 124 16.65 -3.90 9.18
C LEU A 124 17.73 -3.73 8.09
N ALA A 125 18.94 -4.24 8.33
CA ALA A 125 20.02 -4.21 7.35
C ALA A 125 19.68 -5.02 6.09
N GLU A 126 19.07 -6.20 6.26
CA GLU A 126 18.58 -7.00 5.14
C GLU A 126 17.49 -6.28 4.33
N LEU A 127 16.54 -5.64 5.01
CA LEU A 127 15.51 -4.85 4.33
C LEU A 127 16.12 -3.68 3.56
N GLN A 128 17.10 -2.99 4.16
CA GLN A 128 17.79 -1.89 3.51
C GLN A 128 18.55 -2.35 2.26
N ALA A 129 19.35 -3.42 2.37
CA ALA A 129 20.10 -3.97 1.24
C ALA A 129 19.17 -4.43 0.09
N LEU A 130 18.05 -5.08 0.43
CA LEU A 130 17.03 -5.44 -0.56
C LEU A 130 16.43 -4.20 -1.23
N THR A 131 16.08 -3.19 -0.43
CA THR A 131 15.49 -1.95 -0.92
C THR A 131 16.42 -1.21 -1.88
N GLU A 132 17.70 -1.11 -1.56
CA GLU A 132 18.71 -0.48 -2.41
C GLU A 132 18.87 -1.22 -3.75
N ARG A 133 18.94 -2.56 -3.71
CA ARG A 133 19.02 -3.41 -4.90
C ARG A 133 17.80 -3.23 -5.81
N GLU A 134 16.60 -3.26 -5.24
CA GLU A 134 15.36 -3.16 -6.00
C GLU A 134 15.15 -1.75 -6.56
N LYS A 135 15.51 -0.71 -5.80
CA LYS A 135 15.47 0.68 -6.26
C LYS A 135 16.39 0.91 -7.46
N GLN A 136 17.57 0.29 -7.46
CA GLN A 136 18.48 0.35 -8.60
C GLN A 136 17.87 -0.33 -9.84
N ARG A 137 17.31 -1.54 -9.67
CA ARG A 137 16.64 -2.25 -10.77
C ARG A 137 15.49 -1.43 -11.38
N LEU A 138 14.61 -0.87 -10.55
CA LEU A 138 13.47 -0.07 -11.01
C LEU A 138 13.90 1.20 -11.77
N ARG A 139 15.03 1.82 -11.39
CA ARG A 139 15.59 2.97 -12.12
C ARG A 139 16.11 2.55 -13.50
N GLU A 140 16.80 1.42 -13.58
CA GLU A 140 17.32 0.88 -14.84
C GLU A 140 16.18 0.49 -15.80
N GLU A 141 15.13 -0.15 -15.30
CA GLU A 141 13.92 -0.48 -16.06
C GLU A 141 13.23 0.77 -16.62
N LYS A 142 13.10 1.83 -15.81
CA LYS A 142 12.52 3.12 -16.24
C LYS A 142 13.39 3.79 -17.32
N ALA A 143 14.72 3.80 -17.16
CA ALA A 143 15.64 4.35 -18.15
C ALA A 143 15.61 3.60 -19.49
N GLN A 144 15.49 2.27 -19.47
CA GLN A 144 15.37 1.46 -20.69
C GLN A 144 14.04 1.69 -21.41
N THR A 145 12.95 1.84 -20.66
CA THR A 145 11.62 2.12 -21.20
C THR A 145 11.54 3.49 -21.88
N GLU A 146 12.24 4.49 -21.34
CA GLU A 146 12.33 5.83 -21.94
C GLU A 146 13.21 5.86 -23.20
N ALA A 147 14.31 5.09 -23.23
CA ALA A 147 15.20 5.00 -24.39
C ALA A 147 14.57 4.25 -25.59
N GLN A 148 13.57 3.40 -25.36
CA GLN A 148 12.86 2.66 -26.40
C GLN A 148 11.59 3.35 -26.92
N LYS A 149 11.23 4.54 -26.41
CA LYS A 149 10.12 5.32 -26.96
C LYS A 149 10.57 5.91 -28.31
N PRO A 150 10.05 5.43 -29.47
CA PRO A 150 10.47 5.99 -30.74
C PRO A 150 10.06 7.46 -30.79
N ALA A 151 11.00 8.31 -31.18
CA ALA A 151 10.74 9.67 -31.59
C ALA A 151 9.93 9.66 -32.90
N GLY A 152 8.66 9.29 -32.84
CA GLY A 152 7.70 9.44 -33.92
C GLY A 152 6.77 10.61 -33.59
N GLY A 153 6.67 11.67 -34.38
CA GLY A 153 7.40 12.08 -35.57
C GLY A 153 7.00 13.54 -35.78
N VAL A 154 7.97 14.43 -35.85
CA VAL A 154 7.76 15.79 -36.34
C VAL A 154 8.16 15.76 -37.80
N GLU A 155 7.25 15.36 -38.70
CA GLU A 155 7.50 15.58 -40.14
C GLU A 155 6.21 15.64 -40.98
N SER A 156 6.02 16.83 -41.60
CA SER A 156 5.25 17.16 -42.81
C SER A 156 3.71 17.00 -42.80
N ALA A 157 2.90 17.88 -43.40
CA ALA A 157 3.17 18.77 -44.52
C ALA A 157 2.34 20.07 -44.47
N LYS A 158 2.90 21.07 -45.14
CA LYS A 158 2.31 22.32 -45.63
C LYS A 158 1.06 22.09 -46.49
#